data_AF-A0A7W0UDL8-F1
#
_entry.id   AF-A0A7W0UDL8-F1
#
_cell.length_a   1.000
_cell.length_b   1.000
_cell.length_c   1.000
_cell.angle_alpha   90.00
_cell.angle_beta   90.00
_cell.angle_gamma   90.00
#
_symmetry.space_group_name_H-M   'P 1'
#
loop_
_entity.id
_entity.type
_entity.pdbx_description
1 polymer ?
#
loop_
_entity_poly.entity_id
_entity_poly.type
_entity_poly.pdbx_seq_one_letter_code
_entity_poly.pdbx_strand_id
1 'polypeptide(L)'
;MRLAPAAPAALAHGLRRPDPALGVFESLLVVDGEAQRLAAHLARLGGSLTELYGRALPPDLEVPARSLVRTARGPARLRIDVVPGADAELSLARALQRELPIVLHPYTLPGGLGAHKWRDRTVVDALRQTPLLLDADGTVLEAGWANVLIRRGGILLRPRADGRILAGTSLPAAE
;
A
#
# COMPACT_ATOMS: atom_id res chain seq x y z
N MET A 1 -28.72 -15.46 -15.22
CA MET A 1 -27.52 -14.78 -14.67
C MET A 1 -27.26 -15.36 -13.29
N ARG A 2 -26.21 -16.17 -13.11
CA ARG A 2 -25.87 -16.76 -11.80
C ARG A 2 -25.09 -15.70 -11.02
N LEU A 3 -25.64 -15.21 -9.91
CA LEU A 3 -24.88 -14.38 -8.98
C LEU A 3 -23.74 -15.26 -8.44
N ALA A 4 -22.50 -14.83 -8.60
CA ALA A 4 -21.39 -15.45 -7.89
C ALA A 4 -21.70 -15.40 -6.39
N PRO A 5 -21.33 -16.43 -5.59
CA PRO A 5 -21.48 -16.35 -4.15
C PRO A 5 -20.80 -15.09 -3.63
N ALA A 6 -21.45 -14.39 -2.70
CA ALA A 6 -20.92 -13.18 -2.11
C ALA A 6 -19.54 -13.46 -1.49
N ALA A 7 -18.58 -12.56 -1.75
CA ALA A 7 -17.25 -12.68 -1.18
C ALA A 7 -17.33 -12.65 0.36
N PRO A 8 -16.51 -13.43 1.08
CA PRO A 8 -16.48 -13.38 2.54
C PRO A 8 -16.13 -11.97 3.03
N ALA A 9 -16.79 -11.54 4.10
CA ALA A 9 -16.49 -10.24 4.70
C ALA A 9 -15.14 -10.27 5.43
N ALA A 10 -14.25 -9.33 5.11
CA ALA A 10 -12.91 -9.25 5.68
C ALA A 10 -12.93 -9.09 7.21
N LEU A 11 -13.95 -8.44 7.77
CA LEU A 11 -14.07 -8.20 9.21
C LEU A 11 -14.83 -9.30 9.98
N ALA A 12 -15.29 -10.35 9.30
CA ALA A 12 -16.14 -11.40 9.90
C ALA A 12 -15.45 -12.24 11.00
N HIS A 13 -14.14 -12.10 11.17
CA HIS A 13 -13.33 -12.87 12.13
C HIS A 13 -12.86 -12.03 13.34
N GLY A 14 -13.63 -11.02 13.75
CA GLY A 14 -13.26 -10.13 14.86
C GLY A 14 -12.08 -9.20 14.52
N LEU A 15 -11.77 -9.07 13.22
CA LEU A 15 -10.75 -8.17 12.72
C LEU A 15 -11.25 -6.74 12.77
N ARG A 16 -10.34 -5.80 13.04
CA ARG A 16 -10.62 -4.36 13.12
C ARG A 16 -10.00 -3.65 11.92
N ARG A 17 -10.51 -2.46 11.61
CA ARG A 17 -9.83 -1.57 10.67
C ARG A 17 -8.44 -1.20 11.21
N PRO A 18 -7.51 -0.82 10.32
CA PRO A 18 -6.19 -0.34 10.74
C PRO A 18 -6.31 0.74 11.81
N ASP A 19 -5.53 0.62 12.88
CA ASP A 19 -5.44 1.61 13.94
C ASP A 19 -4.51 2.78 13.50
N PRO A 20 -5.05 4.02 13.35
CA PRO A 20 -4.24 5.17 12.97
C PRO A 20 -3.14 5.52 13.97
N ALA A 21 -3.27 5.11 15.25
CA ALA A 21 -2.25 5.33 16.27
C ALA A 21 -0.98 4.52 16.01
N LEU A 22 -1.07 3.42 15.25
CA LEU A 22 0.07 2.60 14.87
C LEU A 22 0.86 3.17 13.69
N GLY A 23 0.38 4.26 13.08
CA GLY A 23 1.14 5.01 12.08
C GLY A 23 0.91 4.59 10.63
N VAL A 24 1.74 5.17 9.76
CA VAL A 24 1.76 4.93 8.31
C VAL A 24 3.15 4.49 7.88
N PHE A 25 3.25 3.87 6.71
CA PHE A 25 4.54 3.45 6.16
C PHE A 25 4.64 3.65 4.66
N GLU A 26 5.87 3.68 4.16
CA GLU A 26 6.19 3.55 2.75
C GLU A 26 7.09 2.33 2.48
N SER A 27 6.96 1.77 1.29
CA SER A 27 7.79 0.65 0.83
C SER A 27 8.20 0.88 -0.61
N LEU A 28 9.51 0.91 -0.86
CA LEU A 28 10.10 1.26 -2.14
C LEU A 28 11.04 0.14 -2.60
N LEU A 29 11.02 -0.13 -3.89
CA LEU A 29 12.04 -0.97 -4.52
C LEU A 29 13.35 -0.17 -4.60
N VAL A 30 14.47 -0.83 -4.30
CA VAL A 30 15.82 -0.32 -4.50
C VAL A 30 16.50 -1.15 -5.57
N VAL A 31 17.00 -0.50 -6.61
CA VAL A 31 17.74 -1.11 -7.72
C VAL A 31 19.01 -0.30 -7.91
N ASP A 32 20.15 -0.97 -8.03
CA ASP A 32 21.46 -0.35 -8.25
C ASP A 32 21.80 0.80 -7.28
N GLY A 33 21.42 0.63 -6.01
CA GLY A 33 21.65 1.63 -4.95
C GLY A 33 20.67 2.81 -4.95
N GLU A 34 19.65 2.80 -5.80
CA GLU A 34 18.68 3.89 -5.94
C GLU A 34 17.25 3.46 -5.58
N ALA A 35 16.58 4.27 -4.75
CA ALA A 35 15.17 4.08 -4.41
C ALA A 35 14.26 4.53 -5.55
N GLN A 36 13.45 3.60 -6.06
CA GLN A 36 12.52 3.87 -7.15
C GLN A 36 11.40 4.81 -6.70
N ARG A 37 11.22 5.92 -7.43
CA ARG A 37 10.17 6.92 -7.20
C ARG A 37 10.17 7.55 -5.80
N LEU A 38 11.33 7.69 -5.16
CA LEU A 38 11.48 8.19 -3.78
C LEU A 38 10.66 9.47 -3.50
N ALA A 39 10.78 10.48 -4.36
CA ALA A 39 10.06 11.74 -4.19
C ALA A 39 8.53 11.57 -4.15
N ALA A 40 7.96 10.67 -4.98
CA ALA A 40 6.53 10.41 -4.99
C ALA A 40 6.06 9.70 -3.70
N HIS A 41 6.87 8.79 -3.18
CA HIS A 41 6.61 8.13 -1.90
C HIS A 41 6.69 9.11 -0.73
N LEU A 42 7.72 9.97 -0.69
CA LEU A 42 7.86 10.99 0.35
C LEU A 42 6.71 12.02 0.29
N ALA A 43 6.28 12.43 -0.90
CA ALA A 43 5.13 13.32 -1.07
C ALA A 43 3.84 12.68 -0.54
N ARG A 44 3.57 11.41 -0.86
CA ARG A 44 2.39 10.68 -0.34
C ARG A 44 2.45 10.52 1.19
N LEU A 45 3.63 10.18 1.72
CA LEU A 45 3.86 10.08 3.15
C LEU A 45 3.60 11.43 3.83
N GLY A 46 4.19 12.52 3.34
CA GLY A 46 3.99 13.86 3.88
C GLY A 46 2.53 14.31 3.86
N GLY A 47 1.81 14.02 2.78
CA GLY A 47 0.36 14.25 2.69
C GLY A 47 -0.41 13.51 3.79
N SER A 48 -0.11 12.22 4.00
CA SER A 48 -0.74 11.42 5.07
C SER A 48 -0.39 11.94 6.46
N LEU A 49 0.86 12.38 6.71
CA LEU A 49 1.25 12.95 8.00
C LEU A 49 0.52 14.26 8.30
N THR A 50 0.31 15.08 7.27
CA THR A 50 -0.38 16.37 7.39
C THR A 50 -1.86 16.13 7.71
N GLU A 51 -2.51 15.26 6.94
CA GLU A 51 -3.94 14.97 7.08
C GLU A 51 -4.28 14.24 8.38
N LEU A 52 -3.50 13.23 8.76
CA LEU A 52 -3.82 12.38 9.92
C LEU A 52 -3.32 12.95 11.25
N TYR A 53 -2.18 13.65 11.23
CA TYR A 53 -1.46 14.00 12.46
C TYR A 53 -1.14 15.49 12.55
N GLY A 54 -1.49 16.31 11.56
CA GLY A 54 -1.15 17.73 11.53
C GLY A 54 0.36 18.00 11.49
N ARG A 55 1.16 17.03 11.01
CA ARG A 55 2.62 17.11 11.01
C ARG A 55 3.17 17.15 9.59
N ALA A 56 4.18 17.99 9.38
CA ALA A 56 4.96 17.95 8.15
C ALA A 56 5.88 16.72 8.13
N LEU A 57 6.25 16.29 6.92
CA LEU A 57 7.35 15.34 6.73
C LEU A 57 8.65 15.95 7.30
N PRO A 58 9.48 15.18 8.03
CA PRO A 58 10.79 15.67 8.47
C PRO A 58 11.61 16.12 7.25
N PRO A 59 12.10 17.39 7.21
CA PRO A 59 12.72 17.97 6.03
C PRO A 59 14.03 17.29 5.62
N ASP A 60 14.66 16.61 6.56
CA ASP A 60 15.93 15.91 6.40
C ASP A 60 15.76 14.41 6.07
N LEU A 61 14.55 13.85 6.07
CA LEU A 61 14.31 12.40 5.92
C LEU A 61 14.86 11.80 4.62
N GLU A 62 14.94 12.59 3.55
CA GLU A 62 15.44 12.13 2.26
C GLU A 62 16.93 11.76 2.30
N VAL A 63 17.74 12.52 3.04
CA VAL A 63 19.20 12.32 3.13
C VAL A 63 19.59 10.98 3.77
N PRO A 64 19.08 10.59 4.96
CA PRO A 64 19.35 9.28 5.54
C PRO A 64 18.72 8.16 4.72
N ALA A 65 17.55 8.35 4.08
CA ALA A 65 16.98 7.36 3.18
C ALA A 65 17.91 7.07 1.99
N ARG A 66 18.41 8.11 1.32
CA ARG A 66 19.40 8.01 0.22
C ARG A 66 20.71 7.40 0.69
N SER A 67 21.17 7.74 1.88
CA SER A 67 22.41 7.19 2.44
C SER A 67 22.28 5.70 2.75
N LEU A 68 21.13 5.29 3.29
CA LEU A 68 20.82 3.90 3.56
C LEU A 68 20.74 3.07 2.27
N VAL A 69 20.02 3.51 1.23
CA VAL A 69 19.88 2.71 0.00
C VAL A 69 21.19 2.44 -0.73
N ARG A 70 22.18 3.35 -0.63
CA ARG A 70 23.53 3.15 -1.18
C ARG A 70 24.28 1.98 -0.53
N THR A 71 23.86 1.52 0.66
CA THR A 71 24.47 0.36 1.32
C THR A 71 23.87 -0.97 0.85
N ALA A 72 22.84 -0.95 0.01
CA ALA A 72 22.18 -2.16 -0.49
C ALA A 72 23.13 -2.97 -1.40
N ARG A 73 23.15 -4.29 -1.20
CA ARG A 73 23.88 -5.25 -2.06
C ARG A 73 22.87 -5.99 -2.93
N GLY A 74 22.65 -5.47 -4.14
CA GLY A 74 21.65 -5.96 -5.09
C GLY A 74 20.21 -5.46 -4.78
N PRO A 75 19.19 -6.02 -5.44
CA PRO A 75 17.81 -5.57 -5.27
C PRO A 75 17.33 -5.65 -3.82
N ALA A 76 16.82 -4.52 -3.33
CA ALA A 76 16.39 -4.36 -1.94
C ALA A 76 15.02 -3.68 -1.85
N ARG A 77 14.45 -3.69 -0.65
CA ARG A 77 13.24 -2.96 -0.27
C ARG A 77 13.63 -1.98 0.83
N LEU A 78 13.50 -0.69 0.54
CA LEU A 78 13.51 0.34 1.56
C LEU A 78 12.11 0.41 2.18
N ARG A 79 12.04 0.40 3.51
CA ARG A 79 10.82 0.67 4.26
C ARG A 79 11.04 1.89 5.15
N ILE A 80 10.04 2.77 5.16
CA ILE A 80 9.99 3.97 5.99
C ILE A 80 8.73 3.87 6.84
N ASP A 81 8.86 3.77 8.16
CA ASP A 81 7.73 3.74 9.09
C ASP A 81 7.66 5.06 9.87
N VAL A 82 6.46 5.60 10.04
CA VAL A 82 6.22 6.80 10.85
C VAL A 82 5.08 6.54 11.82
N VAL A 83 5.41 6.55 13.11
CA VAL A 83 4.47 6.44 14.23
C VAL A 83 4.28 7.83 14.86
N PRO A 84 3.04 8.26 15.18
CA PRO A 84 2.81 9.54 15.86
C PRO A 84 3.62 9.64 17.16
N GLY A 85 4.29 10.77 17.37
CA GLY A 85 5.13 11.01 18.55
C GLY A 85 6.51 10.36 18.53
N ALA A 86 6.86 9.60 17.49
CA ALA A 86 8.20 9.04 17.29
C ALA A 86 8.89 9.64 16.06
N ASP A 87 10.20 9.39 15.97
CA ASP A 87 10.99 9.64 14.77
C ASP A 87 10.72 8.58 13.70
N ALA A 88 11.00 8.92 12.44
CA ALA A 88 10.84 7.99 11.33
C ALA A 88 11.87 6.87 11.40
N GLU A 89 11.42 5.62 11.22
CA GLU A 89 12.29 4.45 11.19
C GLU A 89 12.56 4.04 9.73
N LEU A 90 13.82 3.84 9.40
CA LEU A 90 14.27 3.41 8.08
C LEU A 90 14.85 2.00 8.15
N SER A 91 14.41 1.10 7.29
CA SER A 91 14.98 -0.25 7.21
C SER A 91 15.17 -0.72 5.78
N LEU A 92 16.21 -1.54 5.58
CA LEU A 92 16.48 -2.25 4.32
C LEU A 92 16.33 -3.75 4.52
N ALA A 93 15.66 -4.37 3.56
CA ALA A 93 15.61 -5.83 3.43
C ALA A 93 15.88 -6.23 1.98
N ARG A 94 16.24 -7.48 1.73
CA ARG A 94 16.30 -8.00 0.34
C ARG A 94 14.93 -7.90 -0.31
N ALA A 95 14.90 -7.53 -1.59
CA ALA A 95 13.66 -7.54 -2.36
C ALA A 95 13.17 -8.99 -2.51
N LEU A 96 11.89 -9.23 -2.19
CA LEU A 96 11.28 -10.53 -2.35
C LEU A 96 10.85 -10.70 -3.81
N GLN A 97 11.31 -11.77 -4.44
CA GLN A 97 10.76 -12.24 -5.72
C GLN A 97 9.47 -13.01 -5.42
N ARG A 98 8.41 -12.75 -6.19
CA ARG A 98 7.14 -13.46 -6.07
C ARG A 98 6.95 -14.35 -7.28
N GLU A 99 6.58 -15.60 -7.05
CA GLU A 99 6.20 -16.51 -8.11
C GLU A 99 4.90 -16.03 -8.77
N LEU A 100 4.88 -16.12 -10.10
CA LEU A 100 3.74 -15.75 -10.92
C LEU A 100 3.10 -17.03 -11.52
N PRO A 101 1.77 -17.08 -11.68
CA PRO A 101 0.81 -16.01 -11.41
C PRO A 101 0.44 -15.89 -9.92
N ILE A 102 0.10 -14.68 -9.48
CA ILE A 102 -0.46 -14.44 -8.14
C ILE A 102 -1.96 -14.65 -8.21
N VAL A 103 -2.47 -15.62 -7.45
CA VAL A 103 -3.90 -15.86 -7.32
C VAL A 103 -4.49 -14.90 -6.27
N LEU A 104 -5.51 -14.16 -6.70
CA LEU A 104 -6.21 -13.20 -5.85
C LEU A 104 -7.50 -13.80 -5.29
N HIS A 105 -7.75 -13.60 -4.00
CA HIS A 105 -8.92 -14.13 -3.30
C HIS A 105 -9.85 -12.98 -2.87
N PRO A 106 -11.11 -12.94 -3.32
CA PRO A 106 -11.99 -11.80 -3.06
C PRO A 106 -12.44 -11.78 -1.60
N TYR A 107 -12.43 -10.59 -0.99
CA TYR A 107 -13.01 -10.30 0.31
C TYR A 107 -13.74 -8.96 0.27
N THR A 108 -14.93 -8.89 0.88
CA THR A 108 -15.65 -7.63 1.01
C THR A 108 -15.16 -6.87 2.24
N LEU A 109 -14.69 -5.65 2.04
CA LEU A 109 -14.34 -4.68 3.08
C LEU A 109 -15.00 -3.35 2.69
N PRO A 110 -16.20 -3.05 3.22
CA PRO A 110 -16.93 -1.86 2.83
C PRO A 110 -16.08 -0.60 2.98
N GLY A 111 -16.03 0.28 1.97
CA GLY A 111 -15.16 1.47 1.99
C GLY A 111 -13.64 1.23 1.97
N GLY A 112 -13.19 -0.02 1.85
CA GLY A 112 -11.77 -0.38 1.70
C GLY A 112 -10.89 -0.08 2.92
N LEU A 113 -9.56 -0.04 2.69
CA LEU A 113 -8.57 0.35 3.70
C LEU A 113 -8.42 1.88 3.81
N GLY A 114 -9.00 2.63 2.87
CA GLY A 114 -8.92 4.08 2.83
C GLY A 114 -7.72 4.59 2.04
N ALA A 115 -7.49 5.91 2.11
CA ALA A 115 -6.49 6.61 1.29
C ALA A 115 -5.05 6.50 1.80
N HIS A 116 -4.82 5.96 3.00
CA HIS A 116 -3.51 5.95 3.65
C HIS A 116 -2.87 4.57 3.69
N LYS A 117 -1.53 4.56 3.67
CA LYS A 117 -0.74 3.34 3.73
C LYS A 117 -0.46 2.95 5.18
N TRP A 118 -1.47 2.38 5.82
CA TRP A 118 -1.43 2.03 7.25
C TRP A 118 -0.32 1.06 7.61
N ARG A 119 0.40 1.37 8.69
CA ARG A 119 1.38 0.45 9.28
C ARG A 119 0.70 -0.74 9.94
N ASP A 120 -0.47 -0.53 10.55
CA ASP A 120 -1.32 -1.62 10.99
C ASP A 120 -1.87 -2.39 9.80
N ARG A 121 -1.38 -3.63 9.66
CA ARG A 121 -1.77 -4.56 8.60
C ARG A 121 -2.52 -5.77 9.13
N THR A 122 -2.91 -5.80 10.41
CA THR A 122 -3.51 -6.96 11.06
C THR A 122 -4.72 -7.50 10.29
N VAL A 123 -5.60 -6.64 9.78
CA VAL A 123 -6.74 -7.09 8.97
C VAL A 123 -6.31 -7.78 7.69
N VAL A 124 -5.32 -7.23 6.96
CA VAL A 124 -4.89 -7.78 5.67
C VAL A 124 -4.09 -9.05 5.87
N ASP A 125 -3.22 -9.07 6.88
CA ASP A 125 -2.32 -10.19 7.17
C ASP A 125 -3.08 -11.40 7.76
N ALA A 126 -4.25 -11.17 8.36
CA ALA A 126 -5.14 -12.23 8.80
C ALA A 126 -5.95 -12.88 7.67
N LEU A 127 -6.07 -12.22 6.50
CA LEU A 127 -6.72 -12.81 5.33
C LEU A 127 -5.80 -13.87 4.73
N ARG A 128 -6.39 -15.00 4.31
CA ARG A 128 -5.63 -16.05 3.64
C ARG A 128 -5.19 -15.59 2.25
N GLN A 129 -4.01 -16.04 1.83
CA GLN A 129 -3.45 -15.82 0.48
C GLN A 129 -3.35 -14.32 0.13
N THR A 130 -3.35 -13.96 -1.15
CA THR A 130 -3.33 -12.55 -1.55
C THR A 130 -4.77 -12.04 -1.69
N PRO A 131 -5.26 -11.16 -0.80
CA PRO A 131 -6.64 -10.70 -0.86
C PRO A 131 -6.83 -9.67 -1.98
N LEU A 132 -8.00 -9.75 -2.63
CA LEU A 132 -8.59 -8.71 -3.47
C LEU A 132 -9.76 -8.12 -2.69
N LEU A 133 -9.63 -6.85 -2.33
CA LEU A 133 -10.63 -6.14 -1.55
C LEU A 133 -11.72 -5.59 -2.48
N LEU A 134 -12.97 -5.83 -2.10
CA LEU A 134 -14.17 -5.35 -2.77
C LEU A 134 -14.98 -4.48 -1.80
N ASP A 135 -15.74 -3.52 -2.33
CA ASP A 135 -16.75 -2.81 -1.54
C ASP A 135 -18.02 -3.67 -1.37
N ALA A 136 -18.98 -3.20 -0.57
CA ALA A 136 -20.23 -3.90 -0.28
C ALA A 136 -21.08 -4.21 -1.52
N ASP A 137 -20.97 -3.37 -2.56
CA ASP A 137 -21.67 -3.53 -3.84
C ASP A 137 -20.89 -4.42 -4.84
N GLY A 138 -19.74 -4.95 -4.45
CA GLY A 138 -18.86 -5.75 -5.31
C GLY A 138 -17.89 -4.93 -6.16
N THR A 139 -17.84 -3.61 -6.01
CA THR A 139 -16.84 -2.75 -6.66
C THR A 139 -15.44 -3.21 -6.27
N VAL A 140 -14.58 -3.46 -7.28
CA VAL A 140 -13.16 -3.78 -7.06
C VAL A 140 -12.42 -2.57 -6.51
N LEU A 141 -11.68 -2.75 -5.42
CA LEU A 141 -10.89 -1.70 -4.77
C LEU A 141 -9.39 -1.89 -5.01
N GLU A 142 -8.72 -2.74 -4.23
CA GLU A 142 -7.28 -2.97 -4.33
C GLU A 142 -6.90 -4.38 -3.85
N ALA A 143 -5.68 -4.83 -4.16
CA ALA A 143 -5.13 -6.03 -3.56
C ALA A 143 -4.40 -5.68 -2.26
N GLY A 144 -4.21 -6.66 -1.37
CA GLY A 144 -3.69 -6.41 -0.02
C GLY A 144 -2.37 -5.59 0.05
N TRP A 145 -1.54 -5.65 -0.98
CA TRP A 145 -0.27 -4.90 -1.06
C TRP A 145 -0.06 -4.19 -2.40
N ALA A 146 -1.04 -4.18 -3.31
CA ALA A 146 -0.91 -3.64 -4.65
C ALA A 146 -2.21 -3.02 -5.18
N ASN A 147 -2.08 -2.03 -6.05
CA ASN A 147 -3.21 -1.54 -6.84
C ASN A 147 -3.59 -2.54 -7.94
N VAL A 148 -4.84 -2.48 -8.39
CA VAL A 148 -5.36 -3.33 -9.46
C VAL A 148 -5.42 -2.55 -10.78
N LEU A 149 -4.89 -3.14 -11.85
CA LEU A 149 -5.05 -2.70 -13.22
C LEU A 149 -5.68 -3.84 -14.03
N ILE A 150 -6.72 -3.54 -14.80
CA ILE A 150 -7.45 -4.50 -15.62
C ILE A 150 -7.25 -4.11 -17.08
N ARG A 151 -6.67 -5.01 -17.88
CA ARG A 151 -6.54 -4.80 -19.33
C ARG A 151 -7.79 -5.31 -20.04
N ARG A 152 -8.53 -4.44 -20.73
CA ARG A 152 -9.69 -4.80 -21.56
C ARG A 152 -9.61 -4.11 -22.91
N GLY A 153 -9.51 -4.89 -23.99
CA GLY A 153 -9.51 -4.36 -25.36
C GLY A 153 -8.41 -3.31 -25.61
N GLY A 154 -7.21 -3.52 -25.06
CA GLY A 154 -6.08 -2.59 -25.19
C GLY A 154 -6.03 -1.48 -24.14
N ILE A 155 -7.13 -1.19 -23.44
CA ILE A 155 -7.22 -0.15 -22.42
C ILE A 155 -6.85 -0.71 -21.05
N LEU A 156 -6.14 0.08 -20.24
CA LEU A 156 -5.91 -0.19 -18.82
C LEU A 156 -6.95 0.54 -17.97
N LEU A 157 -7.80 -0.24 -17.31
CA LEU A 157 -8.78 0.23 -16.35
C LEU A 157 -8.21 0.11 -14.94
N ARG A 158 -8.58 1.04 -14.07
CA ARG A 158 -8.25 0.99 -12.64
C ARG A 158 -9.46 1.38 -11.80
N PRO A 159 -9.59 0.84 -10.58
CA PRO A 159 -10.55 1.34 -9.61
C PRO A 159 -10.44 2.84 -9.38
N ARG A 160 -11.58 3.48 -9.11
CA ARG A 160 -11.65 4.92 -8.85
C ARG A 160 -10.92 5.25 -7.55
N ALA A 161 -10.07 6.28 -7.57
CA ALA A 161 -9.40 6.81 -6.39
C ALA A 161 -10.29 7.87 -5.70
N ASP A 162 -11.32 7.41 -4.99
CA ASP A 162 -12.30 8.25 -4.28
C ASP A 162 -12.18 8.17 -2.75
N GLY A 163 -10.97 7.88 -2.27
CA GLY A 163 -10.66 7.79 -0.84
C GLY A 163 -10.82 6.40 -0.24
N ARG A 164 -11.40 5.43 -0.97
CA ARG A 164 -11.56 4.03 -0.53
C ARG A 164 -10.31 3.17 -0.75
N ILE A 165 -9.36 3.64 -1.56
CA ILE A 165 -8.13 2.93 -1.93
C ILE A 165 -6.91 3.81 -1.76
N LEU A 166 -5.75 3.18 -1.62
CA LEU A 166 -4.48 3.88 -1.60
C LEU A 166 -4.09 4.35 -3.01
N ALA A 167 -3.83 5.65 -3.17
CA ALA A 167 -3.31 6.19 -4.42
C ALA A 167 -1.89 5.65 -4.70
N GLY A 168 -1.78 4.76 -5.69
CA GLY A 168 -0.54 4.06 -6.02
C GLY A 168 0.56 4.95 -6.59
N THR A 169 1.71 4.99 -5.92
CA THR A 169 2.90 5.72 -6.41
C THR A 169 3.48 5.12 -7.68
N SER A 170 3.30 3.82 -7.95
CA SER A 170 3.85 3.14 -9.14
C SER A 170 2.88 3.09 -10.32
N LEU A 171 1.66 3.61 -10.19
CA LEU A 171 0.70 3.62 -11.29
C LEU A 171 1.22 4.50 -12.44
N PRO A 172 0.89 4.14 -13.69
CA PRO A 172 1.06 5.06 -14.81
C PRO A 172 0.19 6.32 -14.57
N ALA A 173 0.57 7.42 -15.20
CA ALA A 173 -0.28 8.60 -15.27
C ALA A 173 -1.65 8.21 -15.84
N ALA A 174 -2.72 8.85 -15.37
CA ALA A 174 -4.01 8.70 -16.03
C ALA A 174 -3.90 9.31 -17.43
N GLU A 175 -4.21 8.53 -18.45
CA GLU A 175 -4.47 9.03 -19.81
C GLU A 175 -5.86 9.67 -19.88
#